data_AF-A0A6C0LA99-F1
#
_entry.id   AF-A0A6C0LA99-F1
#
_cell.length_a   1.000
_cell.length_b   1.000
_cell.length_c   1.000
_cell.angle_alpha   90.00
_cell.angle_beta   90.00
_cell.angle_gamma   90.00
#
_symmetry.space_group_name_H-M   'P 1'
#
loop_
_entity.id
_entity.type
_entity.pdbx_description
1 polymer ?
#
loop_
_entity_poly.entity_id
_entity_poly.type
_entity_poly.pdbx_seq_one_letter_code
_entity_poly.pdbx_strand_id
1 'polypeptide(L)'
;MDTIDILRYIIIAGGYMTTHYEYLVNELNTELKNRGFGKKRYKKFFGLINRQEYDKLRGIIDEYIINNLIDDIVNEREIIASNIANILNSLELLNDLLIIFNEDPQPSLTKARKLFKKKVFINIYDLAEGIYDMRTTKHLLIRDMRTNPDRCFPLGVAKRYPVLKCFLWKIF
;
A
#
# COMPACT_ATOMS: atom_id res chain seq x y z
N MET A 1 -1.54 19.18 -27.96
CA MET A 1 -0.45 19.03 -26.98
C MET A 1 -1.11 18.44 -25.74
N ASP A 2 -1.20 17.12 -25.72
CA ASP A 2 -1.99 16.38 -24.74
C ASP A 2 -1.18 16.17 -23.45
N THR A 3 -1.87 16.26 -22.32
CA THR A 3 -1.37 16.01 -20.96
C THR A 3 -0.68 14.65 -20.79
N ILE A 4 -0.88 13.75 -21.76
CA ILE A 4 -0.25 12.42 -21.87
C ILE A 4 1.26 12.51 -22.16
N ASP A 5 1.74 13.57 -22.83
CA ASP A 5 3.16 13.69 -23.18
C ASP A 5 4.03 14.24 -22.03
N ILE A 6 3.43 14.91 -21.04
CA ILE A 6 4.17 15.39 -19.85
C ILE A 6 4.52 14.22 -18.91
N LEU A 7 3.69 13.18 -18.85
CA LEU A 7 3.99 11.96 -18.09
C LEU A 7 5.02 11.06 -18.76
N ARG A 8 5.29 11.24 -20.07
CA ARG A 8 6.30 10.46 -20.81
C ARG A 8 7.72 11.03 -20.71
N TYR A 9 7.88 12.27 -20.24
CA TYR A 9 9.18 12.94 -20.21
C TYR A 9 9.90 12.87 -18.86
N ILE A 10 9.28 12.34 -17.82
CA ILE A 10 9.89 12.20 -16.49
C ILE A 10 10.29 10.74 -16.29
N ILE A 11 11.61 10.51 -16.47
CA ILE A 11 12.40 9.31 -16.10
C ILE A 11 12.56 8.27 -17.22
N ILE A 12 13.32 8.65 -18.26
CA ILE A 12 14.21 7.71 -18.98
C ILE A 12 15.59 7.82 -18.31
N ALA A 13 15.76 7.12 -17.19
CA ALA A 13 17.05 6.88 -16.56
C ALA A 13 16.97 5.62 -15.69
N GLY A 14 16.86 4.44 -16.30
CA GLY A 14 17.27 3.16 -15.70
C GLY A 14 16.70 2.72 -14.34
N GLY A 15 15.56 3.24 -13.88
CA GLY A 15 14.96 2.91 -12.59
C GLY A 15 13.51 2.51 -12.74
N TYR A 16 13.10 1.46 -12.04
CA TYR A 16 11.69 1.12 -11.85
C TYR A 16 10.91 2.39 -11.46
N MET A 17 9.77 2.66 -12.12
CA MET A 17 8.86 3.73 -11.70
C MET A 17 8.57 3.51 -10.21
N THR A 18 9.06 4.42 -9.37
CA THR A 18 8.80 4.38 -7.93
C THR A 18 7.40 4.95 -7.72
N THR A 19 6.53 4.18 -7.08
CA THR A 19 5.13 4.59 -6.84
C THR A 19 5.11 5.81 -5.90
N HIS A 20 4.03 6.61 -5.90
CA HIS A 20 3.96 7.79 -5.01
C HIS A 20 4.12 7.39 -3.54
N TYR A 21 3.49 6.29 -3.14
CA TYR A 21 3.67 5.72 -1.80
C TYR A 21 5.12 5.35 -1.49
N GLU A 22 5.80 4.65 -2.41
CA GLU A 22 7.22 4.29 -2.24
C GLU A 22 8.12 5.51 -2.19
N TYR A 23 7.81 6.56 -2.97
CA TYR A 23 8.51 7.83 -2.91
C TYR A 23 8.43 8.43 -1.50
N LEU A 24 7.22 8.58 -0.94
CA LEU A 24 7.02 9.12 0.42
C LEU A 24 7.74 8.29 1.50
N VAL A 25 7.69 6.96 1.38
CA VAL A 25 8.40 6.05 2.29
C VAL A 25 9.92 6.23 2.19
N ASN A 26 10.46 6.38 0.98
CA ASN A 26 11.88 6.59 0.74
C ASN A 26 12.35 7.95 1.24
N GLU A 27 11.57 9.01 1.04
CA GLU A 27 11.83 10.34 1.60
C GLU A 27 11.88 10.29 3.12
N LEU A 28 10.86 9.70 3.77
CA LEU A 28 10.85 9.53 5.22
C LEU A 28 12.06 8.73 5.70
N ASN A 29 12.44 7.66 5.00
CA ASN A 29 13.60 6.86 5.35
C ASN A 29 14.91 7.66 5.25
N THR A 30 15.05 8.50 4.22
CA THR A 30 16.20 9.37 4.02
C THR A 30 16.27 10.42 5.11
N GLU A 31 15.16 11.09 5.42
CA GLU A 31 15.09 12.09 6.47
C GLU A 31 15.39 11.50 7.85
N LEU A 32 14.89 10.30 8.15
CA LEU A 32 15.23 9.56 9.36
C LEU A 32 16.74 9.25 9.43
N LYS A 33 17.36 8.79 8.34
CA LYS A 33 18.80 8.52 8.29
C LYS A 33 19.64 9.78 8.50
N ASN A 34 19.27 10.88 7.86
CA ASN A 34 19.96 12.16 7.96
C ASN A 34 20.03 12.68 9.41
N ARG A 35 19.07 12.28 10.25
CA ARG A 35 19.00 12.62 11.68
C ARG A 35 19.57 11.54 12.61
N GLY A 36 20.27 10.55 12.05
CA GLY A 36 20.91 9.49 12.83
C GLY A 36 19.96 8.37 13.30
N PHE A 37 18.75 8.27 12.75
CA PHE A 37 17.87 7.14 13.03
C PHE A 37 18.29 5.93 12.17
N GLY A 38 19.03 5.00 12.76
CA GLY A 38 19.45 3.77 12.08
C GLY A 38 18.31 2.78 11.78
N LYS A 39 18.62 1.72 11.02
CA LYS A 39 17.67 0.68 10.54
C LYS A 39 16.79 0.04 11.63
N LYS A 40 17.30 -0.13 12.85
CA LYS A 40 16.50 -0.66 13.99
C LYS A 40 15.35 0.30 14.37
N ARG A 41 15.57 1.60 14.24
CA ARG A 41 14.55 2.61 14.52
C ARG A 41 13.51 2.69 13.40
N TYR A 42 13.89 2.50 12.13
CA TYR A 42 12.95 2.45 10.99
C TYR A 42 11.77 1.49 11.24
N LYS A 43 12.05 0.25 11.67
CA LYS A 43 11.00 -0.72 12.00
C LYS A 43 10.09 -0.25 13.14
N LYS A 44 10.66 0.42 14.14
CA LYS A 44 9.89 1.00 15.24
C LYS A 44 9.00 2.15 14.75
N PHE A 45 9.50 3.02 13.88
CA PHE A 45 8.74 4.15 13.30
C PHE A 45 7.54 3.67 12.51
N PHE A 46 7.73 2.82 11.50
CA PHE A 46 6.62 2.28 10.74
C PHE A 46 5.68 1.44 11.61
N GLY A 47 6.20 0.77 12.64
CA GLY A 47 5.37 0.13 13.66
C GLY A 47 4.42 1.09 14.38
N LEU A 48 4.90 2.29 14.75
CA LEU A 48 4.08 3.34 15.37
C LEU A 48 3.07 3.94 14.37
N ILE A 49 3.52 4.25 13.15
CA ILE A 49 2.65 4.77 12.08
C ILE A 49 1.51 3.78 11.78
N ASN A 50 1.82 2.49 11.63
CA ASN A 50 0.83 1.45 11.32
C ASN A 50 -0.17 1.22 12.47
N ARG A 51 0.26 1.45 13.72
CA ARG A 51 -0.62 1.42 14.90
C ARG A 51 -1.32 2.77 15.17
N GLN A 52 -1.04 3.79 14.35
CA GLN A 52 -1.58 5.15 14.50
C GLN A 52 -1.23 5.77 15.87
N GLU A 53 -0.06 5.43 16.42
CA GLU A 53 0.43 5.92 17.71
C GLU A 53 1.23 7.22 17.53
N TYR A 54 0.62 8.24 16.91
CA TYR A 54 1.31 9.45 16.48
C TYR A 54 1.86 10.29 17.64
N ASP A 55 1.19 10.33 18.80
CA ASP A 55 1.70 11.05 19.98
C ASP A 55 3.02 10.46 20.48
N LYS A 56 3.16 9.13 20.43
CA LYS A 56 4.42 8.46 20.78
C LYS A 56 5.51 8.73 19.75
N LEU A 57 5.13 8.94 18.49
CA LEU A 57 6.06 9.27 17.43
C LEU A 57 6.58 10.70 17.59
N ARG A 58 5.69 11.66 17.89
CA ARG A 58 6.03 13.05 18.22
C ARG A 58 6.95 13.16 19.44
N GLY A 59 6.76 12.31 20.44
CA GLY A 59 7.67 12.20 21.59
C GLY A 59 9.07 11.65 21.25
N ILE A 60 9.29 11.10 20.05
CA ILE A 60 10.60 10.61 19.57
C ILE A 60 11.21 11.60 18.58
N ILE A 61 10.39 12.17 17.69
CA ILE A 61 10.77 13.16 16.69
C ILE A 61 9.70 14.23 16.65
N ASP A 62 10.05 15.44 17.09
CA ASP A 62 9.22 16.62 16.94
C ASP A 62 9.85 17.54 15.88
N GLU A 63 9.78 17.07 14.63
CA GLU A 63 10.34 17.80 13.49
C GLU A 63 9.30 17.97 12.40
N TYR A 64 9.10 19.22 12.00
CA TYR A 64 8.09 19.63 11.04
C TYR A 64 8.14 18.82 9.73
N ILE A 65 9.33 18.64 9.14
CA ILE A 65 9.50 17.91 7.87
C ILE A 65 9.07 16.44 8.02
N ILE A 66 9.50 15.77 9.10
CA ILE A 66 9.15 14.36 9.33
C ILE A 66 7.66 14.20 9.62
N ASN A 67 7.09 15.10 10.41
CA ASN A 67 5.66 15.08 10.71
C ASN A 67 4.83 15.26 9.43
N ASN A 68 5.21 16.19 8.54
CA ASN A 68 4.55 16.37 7.25
C ASN A 68 4.64 15.12 6.37
N LEU A 69 5.82 14.49 6.26
CA LEU A 69 5.97 13.25 5.50
C LEU A 69 5.11 12.11 6.05
N ILE A 70 4.92 12.06 7.37
CA ILE A 70 4.04 11.06 7.99
C ILE A 70 2.58 11.36 7.66
N ASP A 71 2.17 12.61 7.74
CA ASP A 71 0.81 13.03 7.38
C ASP A 71 0.53 12.74 5.90
N ASP A 72 1.48 12.99 4.99
CA ASP A 72 1.37 12.65 3.58
C ASP A 72 1.26 11.12 3.36
N ILE A 73 2.06 10.31 4.05
CA ILE A 73 1.95 8.84 4.03
C ILE A 73 0.57 8.39 4.51
N VAL A 74 0.03 9.03 5.55
CA VAL A 74 -1.28 8.70 6.10
C VAL A 74 -2.38 9.04 5.09
N ASN A 75 -2.32 10.23 4.49
CA ASN A 75 -3.26 10.68 3.47
C ASN A 75 -3.24 9.77 2.24
N GLU A 76 -2.04 9.42 1.75
CA GLU A 76 -1.86 8.51 0.62
C GLU A 76 -2.50 7.14 0.90
N ARG A 77 -2.35 6.61 2.11
CA ARG A 77 -2.98 5.35 2.52
C ARG A 77 -4.50 5.41 2.51
N GLU A 78 -5.11 6.55 2.84
CA GLU A 78 -6.57 6.74 2.73
C GLU A 78 -7.03 6.75 1.27
N ILE A 79 -6.28 7.44 0.40
CA ILE A 79 -6.56 7.49 -1.04
C ILE A 79 -6.51 6.08 -1.61
N ILE A 80 -5.45 5.33 -1.32
CA ILE A 80 -5.31 3.93 -1.72
C ILE A 80 -6.46 3.07 -1.18
N ALA A 81 -6.83 3.24 0.11
CA ALA A 81 -7.95 2.50 0.71
C ALA A 81 -9.26 2.75 -0.05
N SER A 82 -9.54 4.02 -0.35
CA SER A 82 -10.74 4.45 -1.07
C SER A 82 -10.78 3.87 -2.48
N ASN A 83 -9.68 3.97 -3.22
CA ASN A 83 -9.56 3.47 -4.59
C ASN A 83 -9.77 1.96 -4.67
N ILE A 84 -9.07 1.20 -3.82
CA ILE A 84 -9.23 -0.26 -3.78
C ILE A 84 -10.63 -0.64 -3.31
N ALA A 85 -11.21 0.10 -2.36
CA ALA A 85 -12.57 -0.15 -1.92
C ALA A 85 -13.59 0.07 -3.05
N ASN A 86 -13.41 1.10 -3.88
CA ASN A 86 -14.24 1.36 -5.05
C ASN A 86 -14.15 0.23 -6.06
N ILE A 87 -12.93 -0.23 -6.38
CA ILE A 87 -12.71 -1.40 -7.25
C ILE A 87 -13.43 -2.63 -6.69
N LEU A 88 -13.24 -2.95 -5.41
CA LEU A 88 -13.90 -4.09 -4.78
C LEU A 88 -15.42 -3.92 -4.64
N ASN A 89 -15.98 -2.72 -4.77
CA ASN A 89 -17.41 -2.42 -4.79
C ASN A 89 -18.05 -2.41 -6.17
N SER A 90 -17.25 -2.40 -7.24
CA SER A 90 -17.74 -2.52 -8.61
C SER A 90 -17.57 -3.95 -9.12
N LEU A 91 -18.65 -4.56 -9.61
CA LEU A 91 -18.56 -5.90 -10.21
C LEU A 91 -17.71 -5.89 -11.48
N GLU A 92 -17.87 -4.85 -12.30
CA GLU A 92 -17.13 -4.65 -13.54
C GLU A 92 -15.63 -4.59 -13.28
N LEU A 93 -15.18 -3.61 -12.48
CA LEU A 93 -13.75 -3.43 -12.17
C LEU A 93 -13.14 -4.66 -11.48
N LEU A 94 -13.90 -5.33 -10.61
CA LEU A 94 -13.41 -6.54 -9.96
C LEU A 94 -13.31 -7.72 -10.93
N ASN A 95 -14.22 -7.84 -11.88
CA ASN A 95 -14.13 -8.86 -12.93
C ASN A 95 -12.95 -8.60 -13.87
N ASP A 96 -12.67 -7.33 -14.20
CA ASP A 96 -11.47 -6.97 -14.97
C ASP A 96 -10.19 -7.42 -14.25
N LEU A 97 -10.10 -7.19 -12.94
CA LEU A 97 -9.00 -7.71 -12.14
C LEU A 97 -8.93 -9.24 -12.13
N LEU A 98 -10.06 -9.93 -12.04
CA LEU A 98 -10.08 -11.40 -12.08
C LEU A 98 -9.51 -11.92 -13.41
N ILE A 99 -9.87 -11.28 -14.53
CA ILE A 99 -9.35 -11.62 -15.86
C ILE A 99 -7.83 -11.42 -15.90
N ILE A 100 -7.32 -10.28 -15.39
CA ILE A 100 -5.88 -10.02 -15.30
C ILE A 100 -5.15 -11.12 -14.51
N PHE A 101 -5.80 -11.67 -13.47
CA PHE A 101 -5.25 -12.75 -12.67
C PHE A 101 -5.54 -14.16 -13.22
N ASN A 102 -6.00 -14.28 -14.47
CA ASN A 102 -6.36 -15.51 -15.16
C ASN A 102 -7.45 -16.32 -14.44
N GLU A 103 -8.46 -15.63 -13.91
CA GLU A 103 -9.64 -16.24 -13.29
C GLU A 103 -10.91 -15.79 -14.02
N ASP A 104 -11.94 -16.65 -14.00
CA ASP A 104 -13.18 -16.36 -14.72
C ASP A 104 -13.97 -15.21 -14.07
N PRO A 105 -14.56 -14.31 -14.88
CA PRO A 105 -15.45 -13.27 -14.39
C PRO A 105 -16.66 -13.91 -13.68
N GLN A 106 -17.14 -13.25 -12.64
CA GLN A 106 -18.21 -13.78 -11.80
C GLN A 106 -19.53 -13.05 -12.04
N PRO A 107 -20.69 -13.73 -11.89
CA PRO A 107 -21.99 -13.15 -12.18
C PRO A 107 -22.51 -12.22 -11.06
N SER A 108 -21.78 -12.10 -9.95
CA SER A 108 -22.19 -11.26 -8.82
C SER A 108 -21.00 -10.79 -8.02
N LEU A 109 -21.12 -9.62 -7.41
CA LEU A 109 -20.08 -8.99 -6.60
C LEU A 109 -19.61 -9.88 -5.44
N THR A 110 -20.54 -10.56 -4.79
CA THR A 110 -20.24 -11.49 -3.69
C THR A 110 -19.37 -12.66 -4.15
N LYS A 111 -19.68 -13.25 -5.32
CA LYS A 111 -18.89 -14.35 -5.89
C LYS A 111 -17.51 -13.85 -6.34
N ALA A 112 -17.46 -12.70 -7.01
CA ALA A 112 -16.22 -12.05 -7.46
C ALA A 112 -15.27 -11.81 -6.29
N ARG A 113 -15.75 -11.19 -5.21
CA ARG A 113 -14.95 -10.93 -3.99
C ARG A 113 -14.45 -12.21 -3.33
N LYS A 114 -15.30 -13.24 -3.26
CA LYS A 114 -14.94 -14.53 -2.66
C LYS A 114 -13.83 -15.22 -3.46
N LEU A 115 -13.92 -15.18 -4.79
CA LEU A 115 -12.90 -15.73 -5.69
C LEU A 115 -11.60 -14.94 -5.58
N PHE A 116 -11.67 -13.61 -5.69
CA PHE A 116 -10.52 -12.72 -5.56
C PHE A 116 -9.75 -12.97 -4.26
N LYS A 117 -10.45 -12.94 -3.12
CA LYS A 117 -9.86 -13.21 -1.79
C LYS A 117 -9.21 -14.59 -1.69
N LYS A 118 -9.72 -15.59 -2.41
CA LYS A 118 -9.20 -16.96 -2.38
C LYS A 118 -7.98 -17.15 -3.28
N LYS A 119 -7.91 -16.46 -4.41
CA LYS A 119 -6.95 -16.74 -5.50
C LYS A 119 -5.87 -15.69 -5.65
N VAL A 120 -6.14 -14.45 -5.29
CA VAL A 120 -5.24 -13.32 -5.52
C VAL A 120 -4.54 -12.97 -4.21
N PHE A 121 -3.21 -13.05 -4.23
CA PHE A 121 -2.34 -12.67 -3.11
C PHE A 121 -1.31 -11.65 -3.61
N ILE A 122 -1.60 -10.39 -3.37
CA ILE A 122 -0.81 -9.22 -3.79
C ILE A 122 -0.89 -8.18 -2.67
N ASN A 123 0.14 -7.34 -2.53
CA ASN A 123 0.06 -6.22 -1.59
C ASN A 123 -0.98 -5.20 -2.11
N ILE A 124 -1.67 -4.53 -1.19
CA ILE A 124 -2.65 -3.50 -1.55
C ILE A 124 -2.00 -2.29 -2.25
N TYR A 125 -0.75 -1.97 -1.90
CA TYR A 125 0.03 -0.92 -2.57
C TYR A 125 0.31 -1.32 -4.03
N ASP A 126 0.88 -2.51 -4.25
CA ASP A 126 1.15 -3.01 -5.61
C ASP A 126 -0.15 -3.14 -6.45
N LEU A 127 -1.27 -3.53 -5.82
CA LEU A 127 -2.56 -3.61 -6.49
C LEU A 127 -3.09 -2.25 -6.92
N ALA A 128 -2.95 -1.23 -6.06
CA ALA A 128 -3.44 0.13 -6.34
C ALA A 128 -2.71 0.77 -7.52
N GLU A 129 -1.45 0.39 -7.69
CA GLU A 129 -0.55 0.87 -8.73
C GLU A 129 -0.61 0.01 -10.01
N GLY A 130 -1.44 -1.04 -10.04
CA GLY A 130 -1.59 -1.92 -11.20
C GLY A 130 -0.39 -2.84 -11.46
N ILE A 131 0.47 -3.05 -10.47
CA ILE A 131 1.70 -3.85 -10.55
C ILE A 131 1.37 -5.33 -10.30
N TYR A 132 0.59 -5.92 -11.20
CA TYR A 132 -0.03 -7.24 -11.01
C TYR A 132 0.96 -8.42 -11.07
N ASP A 133 2.12 -8.22 -11.68
CA ASP A 133 3.22 -9.18 -11.77
C ASP A 133 3.85 -9.51 -10.40
N MET A 134 3.67 -8.64 -9.40
CA MET A 134 4.08 -8.88 -8.01
C MET A 134 3.19 -9.89 -7.25
N ARG A 135 2.16 -10.45 -7.92
CA ARG A 135 1.35 -11.53 -7.33
C ARG A 135 2.24 -12.66 -6.86
N THR A 136 1.95 -13.13 -5.65
CA THR A 136 2.76 -14.13 -4.99
C THR A 136 1.88 -15.18 -4.31
N THR A 137 2.45 -15.94 -3.37
CA THR A 137 1.70 -16.83 -2.49
C THR A 137 1.43 -16.16 -1.15
N LYS A 138 0.37 -16.60 -0.47
CA LYS A 138 0.04 -16.11 0.89
C LYS A 138 1.25 -16.16 1.85
N HIS A 139 2.04 -17.24 1.81
CA HIS A 139 3.20 -17.39 2.68
C HIS A 139 4.29 -16.34 2.40
N LEU A 140 4.60 -16.13 1.11
CA LEU A 140 5.60 -15.16 0.69
C LEU A 140 5.18 -13.72 1.00
N LEU A 141 3.91 -13.39 0.79
CA LEU A 141 3.37 -12.07 1.12
C LEU A 141 3.41 -11.77 2.63
N ILE A 142 3.07 -12.75 3.47
CA ILE A 142 3.20 -12.61 4.94
C ILE A 142 4.67 -12.40 5.34
N ARG A 143 5.60 -13.16 4.73
CA ARG A 143 7.04 -13.01 4.99
C ARG A 143 7.56 -11.64 4.60
N ASP A 144 7.12 -11.13 3.45
CA ASP A 144 7.43 -9.79 2.95
C ASP A 144 6.98 -8.72 3.94
N MET A 145 5.71 -8.71 4.34
CA MET A 145 5.17 -7.74 5.31
C MET A 145 5.87 -7.77 6.68
N ARG A 146 6.30 -8.96 7.15
CA ARG A 146 7.08 -9.07 8.39
C ARG A 146 8.49 -8.48 8.26
N THR A 147 9.06 -8.54 7.06
CA THR A 147 10.40 -8.05 6.77
C THR A 147 10.39 -6.53 6.56
N ASN A 148 9.36 -6.05 5.87
CA ASN A 148 9.16 -4.68 5.39
C ASN A 148 7.92 -4.07 6.06
N PRO A 149 8.07 -3.41 7.22
CA PRO A 149 6.93 -2.91 8.00
C PRO A 149 6.17 -1.77 7.30
N ASP A 150 6.81 -1.03 6.40
CA ASP A 150 6.17 -0.05 5.52
C ASP A 150 5.19 -0.68 4.53
N ARG A 151 5.37 -1.97 4.19
CA ARG A 151 4.43 -2.72 3.34
C ARG A 151 3.20 -3.25 4.10
N CYS A 152 3.12 -3.02 5.42
CA CYS A 152 1.93 -3.35 6.20
C CYS A 152 0.87 -2.26 6.11
N PHE A 153 -0.33 -2.62 5.69
CA PHE A 153 -1.46 -1.70 5.65
C PHE A 153 -2.09 -1.50 7.04
N PRO A 154 -2.36 -0.25 7.49
CA PRO A 154 -2.90 -0.01 8.83
C PRO A 154 -4.28 -0.62 9.05
N LEU A 155 -4.43 -1.38 10.13
CA LEU A 155 -5.70 -2.04 10.47
C LEU A 155 -6.83 -1.02 10.69
N GLY A 156 -6.52 0.14 11.30
CA GLY A 156 -7.49 1.21 11.52
C GLY A 156 -8.09 1.70 10.21
N VAL A 157 -7.24 1.91 9.18
CA VAL A 157 -7.67 2.31 7.84
C VAL A 157 -8.52 1.23 7.19
N ALA A 158 -8.02 -0.01 7.14
CA ALA A 158 -8.76 -1.11 6.54
C ALA A 158 -10.12 -1.38 7.20
N LYS A 159 -10.27 -1.12 8.50
CA LYS A 159 -11.56 -1.29 9.21
C LYS A 159 -12.63 -0.29 8.77
N ARG A 160 -12.25 0.93 8.35
CA ARG A 160 -13.20 1.93 7.83
C ARG A 160 -13.78 1.54 6.47
N TYR A 161 -13.12 0.65 5.73
CA TYR A 161 -13.56 0.14 4.44
C TYR A 161 -13.86 -1.36 4.51
N PRO A 162 -15.12 -1.79 4.79
CA PRO A 162 -15.44 -3.18 5.09
C PRO A 162 -15.04 -4.20 4.00
N VAL A 163 -14.96 -3.77 2.75
CA VAL A 163 -14.54 -4.61 1.61
C VAL A 163 -13.06 -5.00 1.64
N LEU A 164 -12.21 -4.20 2.30
CA LEU A 164 -10.78 -4.48 2.45
C LEU A 164 -10.48 -5.61 3.45
N LYS A 165 -11.51 -6.20 4.07
CA LYS A 165 -11.37 -7.41 4.91
C LYS A 165 -10.73 -8.60 4.18
N CYS A 166 -10.61 -8.58 2.85
CA CYS A 166 -9.85 -9.57 2.09
C CYS A 166 -8.32 -9.47 2.32
N PHE A 167 -7.79 -8.27 2.55
CA PHE A 167 -6.38 -8.01 2.83
C PHE A 167 -6.02 -8.16 4.31
N LEU A 168 -7.02 -8.25 5.19
CA LEU A 168 -6.79 -8.45 6.62
C LEU A 168 -6.39 -9.91 6.89
N TRP A 169 -5.12 -10.12 7.24
CA TRP A 169 -4.64 -11.40 7.75
C TRP A 169 -4.13 -11.26 9.18
N LYS A 170 -4.39 -12.30 9.99
CA LYS A 170 -3.74 -12.42 11.30
C LYS A 170 -2.26 -12.76 11.05
N ILE A 171 -1.40 -11.78 11.30
CA ILE A 171 0.05 -11.98 11.36
C ILE A 171 0.31 -12.42 12.80
N PHE A 172 0.32 -13.73 13.02
CA PHE A 172 0.66 -14.34 14.32
C PHE A 172 2.16 -14.37 14.54
#